data_AF-A0A370FGP9-F1
#
_entry.id   AF-A0A370FGP9-F1
#
_cell.length_a   1.000
_cell.length_b   1.000
_cell.length_c   1.000
_cell.angle_alpha   90.00
_cell.angle_beta   90.00
_cell.angle_gamma   90.00
#
_symmetry.space_group_name_H-M   'P 1'
#
loop_
_entity.id
_entity.type
_entity.pdbx_description
1 polymer ?
#
loop_
_entity_poly.entity_id
_entity_poly.type
_entity_poly.pdbx_seq_one_letter_code
_entity_poly.pdbx_strand_id
1 'polypeptide(L)'
;MTDTPDPRFAAWMKAERDSYEAIHQLQQSTQGGRRVAEAEALARISALRREADRRLAELCRTEQAIARVDARAEAEIPRVPFTRPASGAAGLSYKH
;
A
#
# COMPACT_ATOMS: atom_id res chain seq x y z
N MET A 1 -3.69 -18.33 -20.12
CA MET A 1 -3.38 -17.70 -18.82
C MET A 1 -1.93 -17.26 -18.87
N THR A 2 -1.69 -16.00 -19.20
CA THR A 2 -0.34 -15.41 -19.20
C THR A 2 -0.25 -14.54 -17.96
N ASP A 3 -0.03 -15.18 -16.80
CA ASP A 3 0.44 -14.52 -15.58
C ASP A 3 1.87 -14.07 -15.85
N THR A 4 2.03 -12.98 -16.61
CA THR A 4 3.34 -12.35 -16.77
C THR A 4 3.53 -11.52 -15.51
N PRO A 5 4.42 -11.92 -14.57
CA PRO A 5 4.61 -11.17 -13.34
C PRO A 5 5.06 -9.75 -13.69
N ASP A 6 4.38 -8.75 -13.13
CA ASP A 6 4.73 -7.35 -13.36
C ASP A 6 6.19 -7.13 -12.96
N PRO A 7 7.08 -6.78 -13.91
CA PRO A 7 8.50 -6.60 -13.63
C PRO A 7 8.74 -5.45 -12.64
N ARG A 8 7.83 -4.47 -12.56
CA ARG A 8 7.92 -3.36 -11.59
C ARG A 8 7.61 -3.84 -10.18
N PHE A 9 6.57 -4.66 -10.04
CA PHE A 9 6.23 -5.29 -8.76
C PHE A 9 7.37 -6.19 -8.27
N ALA A 10 7.95 -7.00 -9.16
CA ALA A 10 9.11 -7.82 -8.84
C ALA A 10 10.33 -6.98 -8.41
N ALA A 11 10.57 -5.84 -9.07
CA ALA A 11 11.65 -4.93 -8.71
C ALA A 11 11.44 -4.27 -7.34
N TRP A 12 10.21 -3.87 -7.01
CA TRP A 12 9.87 -3.37 -5.67
C TRP A 12 10.03 -4.46 -4.61
N MET A 13 9.48 -5.66 -4.84
CA MET A 13 9.61 -6.79 -3.92
C MET A 13 11.07 -7.16 -3.65
N LYS A 14 11.93 -7.10 -4.68
CA LYS A 14 13.38 -7.29 -4.50
C LYS A 14 13.98 -6.20 -3.61
N ALA A 15 13.67 -4.94 -3.87
CA ALA A 15 14.17 -3.81 -3.07
C ALA A 15 13.75 -3.91 -1.60
N GLU A 16 12.51 -4.33 -1.36
CA GLU A 16 11.97 -4.54 -0.01
C GLU A 16 12.70 -5.68 0.72
N ARG A 17 12.93 -6.80 0.04
CA ARG A 17 13.72 -7.93 0.57
C ARG A 17 15.15 -7.51 0.90
N ASP A 18 15.83 -6.82 -0.02
CA ASP A 18 17.21 -6.34 0.17
C ASP A 18 17.28 -5.43 1.41
N SER A 19 16.29 -4.55 1.60
CA SER A 19 16.24 -3.69 2.79
C SER A 19 15.96 -4.46 4.08
N TYR A 20 15.05 -5.44 4.03
CA TYR A 20 14.70 -6.26 5.19
C TYR A 20 15.88 -7.12 5.65
N GLU A 21 16.58 -7.77 4.71
CA GLU A 21 17.78 -8.56 5.00
C GLU A 21 18.88 -7.71 5.62
N ALA A 22 19.13 -6.50 5.11
CA ALA A 22 20.13 -5.61 5.68
C ALA A 22 19.82 -5.21 7.15
N ILE A 23 18.54 -4.98 7.47
CA ILE A 23 18.10 -4.71 8.85
C ILE A 23 18.29 -5.94 9.73
N HIS A 24 17.98 -7.13 9.24
CA HIS A 24 18.20 -8.38 9.99
C HIS A 24 19.68 -8.63 10.25
N GLN A 25 20.54 -8.42 9.26
CA GLN A 25 21.99 -8.50 9.42
C GLN A 25 22.51 -7.48 10.45
N LEU A 26 21.98 -6.25 10.41
CA LEU A 26 22.32 -5.25 11.42
C LEU A 26 21.87 -5.69 12.82
N GLN A 27 20.65 -6.20 12.96
CA GLN A 27 20.14 -6.69 14.24
C GLN A 27 21.00 -7.83 14.80
N GLN A 28 21.43 -8.76 13.93
CA GLN A 28 22.31 -9.86 14.32
C GLN A 28 23.71 -9.36 14.74
N SER A 29 24.33 -8.49 13.93
CA SER A 29 25.67 -7.96 14.20
C SER A 29 25.72 -7.12 15.48
N THR A 30 24.65 -6.36 15.75
CA THR A 30 24.51 -5.54 16.96
C THR A 30 24.04 -6.32 18.18
N GLN A 31 23.73 -7.62 18.02
CA GLN A 31 23.12 -8.48 19.05
C GLN A 31 21.85 -7.85 19.65
N GLY A 32 21.00 -7.28 18.79
CA GLY A 32 19.80 -6.57 19.21
C GLY A 32 20.07 -5.23 19.90
N GLY A 33 21.10 -4.50 19.44
CA GLY A 33 21.46 -3.19 19.99
C GLY A 33 22.41 -3.20 21.20
N ARG A 34 22.96 -4.36 21.58
CA ARG A 34 24.00 -4.46 22.63
C ARG A 34 25.36 -3.93 22.15
N ARG A 35 25.58 -3.89 20.83
CA ARG A 35 26.77 -3.31 20.20
C ARG A 35 26.36 -2.11 19.34
N VAL A 36 27.27 -1.16 19.21
CA VAL A 36 27.06 0.03 18.39
C VAL A 36 26.99 -0.38 16.91
N ALA A 37 25.98 0.15 16.21
CA ALA A 37 25.85 -0.01 14.77
C ALA A 37 26.87 0.88 14.03
N GLU A 38 27.54 0.31 13.04
CA GLU A 38 28.40 1.08 12.14
C GLU A 38 27.57 2.11 11.35
N ALA A 39 28.04 3.35 11.28
CA ALA A 39 27.34 4.43 10.58
C ALA A 39 27.13 4.09 9.09
N GLU A 40 28.08 3.39 8.48
CA GLU A 40 27.99 2.91 7.10
C GLU A 40 26.84 1.91 6.89
N ALA A 41 26.61 1.02 7.86
CA ALA A 41 25.52 0.05 7.79
C ALA A 41 24.15 0.75 7.86
N LEU A 42 24.01 1.76 8.73
CA LEU A 42 22.81 2.58 8.83
C LEU A 42 22.57 3.41 7.55
N ALA A 43 23.63 3.97 6.97
CA ALA A 43 23.56 4.69 5.70
C ALA A 43 23.12 3.78 4.55
N ARG A 44 23.66 2.56 4.48
CA ARG A 44 23.27 1.54 3.49
C ARG A 44 21.79 1.16 3.62
N ILE A 45 21.31 0.89 4.84
CA ILE A 45 19.88 0.58 5.07
C ILE A 45 19.00 1.75 4.65
N SER A 46 19.40 2.98 4.98
CA SER A 46 18.66 4.17 4.59
C SER A 46 18.55 4.33 3.06
N ALA A 47 19.64 4.03 2.34
CA ALA A 47 19.63 4.04 0.87
C ALA A 47 18.70 2.95 0.29
N LEU A 48 18.75 1.73 0.84
CA LEU A 48 17.88 0.63 0.43
C LEU A 48 16.39 0.94 0.68
N ARG A 49 16.06 1.56 1.82
CA ARG A 49 14.70 2.00 2.13
C ARG A 49 14.19 3.05 1.16
N ARG A 50 14.97 4.10 0.91
CA ARG A 50 14.61 5.13 -0.09
C ARG A 50 14.38 4.53 -1.47
N GLU A 51 15.16 3.52 -1.83
CA GLU A 51 15.02 2.83 -3.10
C GLU A 51 13.72 2.00 -3.18
N ALA A 52 13.38 1.28 -2.11
CA ALA A 52 12.11 0.56 -2.01
C ALA A 52 10.92 1.54 -2.08
N ASP A 53 10.98 2.66 -1.35
CA ASP A 53 9.95 3.71 -1.35
C ASP A 53 9.77 4.34 -2.73
N ARG A 54 10.88 4.60 -3.44
CA ARG A 54 10.85 5.12 -4.81
C ARG A 54 10.12 4.16 -5.75
N ARG A 55 10.45 2.87 -5.71
CA ARG A 55 9.82 1.85 -6.55
C ARG A 55 8.34 1.64 -6.19
N LEU A 56 7.99 1.72 -4.91
CA LEU A 56 6.59 1.71 -4.49
C LEU A 56 5.83 2.91 -5.04
N ALA A 57 6.42 4.11 -4.98
CA ALA A 57 5.79 5.31 -5.54
C ALA A 57 5.59 5.20 -7.07
N GLU A 58 6.53 4.60 -7.80
CA GLU A 58 6.39 4.32 -9.24
C GLU A 58 5.25 3.35 -9.55
N LEU A 59 5.07 2.32 -8.72
CA LEU A 59 3.94 1.39 -8.81
C LEU A 59 2.61 2.13 -8.56
N CYS A 60 2.47 2.83 -7.44
CA CYS A 60 1.23 3.52 -7.09
C CYS A 60 0.84 4.63 -8.08
N ARG A 61 1.81 5.35 -8.66
CA ARG A 61 1.53 6.34 -9.71
C ARG A 61 1.01 5.69 -10.99
N THR A 62 1.48 4.48 -11.30
CA THR A 62 0.99 3.71 -12.46
C THR A 62 -0.44 3.25 -12.22
N GLU A 63 -0.76 2.77 -11.01
CA GLU A 63 -2.14 2.39 -10.65
C GLU A 63 -3.12 3.57 -10.71
N GLN A 64 -2.73 4.76 -10.23
CA GLN A 64 -3.58 5.96 -10.36
C GLN A 64 -3.77 6.40 -11.82
N ALA A 65 -2.76 6.20 -12.68
CA ALA A 65 -2.88 6.48 -14.10
C ALA A 65 -3.87 5.51 -14.78
N ILE A 66 -3.83 4.22 -14.42
CA ILE A 66 -4.79 3.21 -14.91
C ILE A 66 -6.20 3.53 -14.41
N ALA A 67 -6.37 3.80 -13.11
CA ALA A 67 -7.67 4.15 -12.53
C ALA A 67 -8.31 5.40 -13.17
N ARG A 68 -7.51 6.39 -13.59
CA ARG A 68 -8.00 7.58 -14.31
C ARG A 68 -8.40 7.28 -15.75
N VAL A 69 -7.73 6.34 -16.41
CA VAL A 69 -8.10 5.90 -17.77
C VAL A 69 -9.42 5.13 -17.72
N ASP A 70 -9.61 4.26 -16.73
CA ASP A 70 -10.85 3.51 -16.55
C ASP A 70 -12.02 4.40 -16.11
N ALA A 71 -11.80 5.37 -15.21
CA ALA A 71 -12.84 6.32 -14.80
C ALA A 71 -13.34 7.24 -15.92
N ARG A 72 -12.57 7.41 -17.02
CA ARG A 72 -13.00 8.16 -18.20
C ARG A 72 -13.93 7.33 -19.10
N ALA A 73 -13.91 6.01 -19.00
CA ALA A 73 -14.80 5.12 -19.75
C ALA A 73 -16.19 4.95 -19.10
N GLU A 74 -16.31 5.16 -17.78
CA GLU A 74 -17.58 4.98 -17.04
C GLU A 74 -18.38 6.28 -16.78
N ALA A 75 -17.96 7.41 -17.35
CA ALA A 75 -18.61 8.70 -17.14
C ALA A 75 -19.92 8.86 -17.97
N GLU A 76 -20.82 7.88 -17.92
CA GLU A 76 -22.19 8.02 -18.42
C GLU A 76 -23.15 7.09 -17.65
N ILE A 77 -23.30 7.32 -16.34
CA ILE A 77 -24.46 6.78 -15.61
C ILE A 77 -25.20 7.98 -14.98
N PRO A 78 -26.37 8.37 -15.52
CA PRO A 78 -27.15 9.45 -14.93
C PRO A 78 -27.62 9.03 -13.54
N ARG A 79 -27.13 9.73 -12.51
CA ARG A 79 -27.55 9.53 -11.12
C ARG A 79 -28.99 10.03 -10.96
N VAL A 80 -29.93 9.10 -10.92
CA VAL A 80 -31.32 9.39 -10.55
C VAL A 80 -31.37 9.68 -9.04
N PRO A 81 -31.99 10.79 -8.59
CA PRO A 81 -32.09 11.10 -7.16
C PRO A 81 -33.04 10.10 -6.47
N PHE A 82 -32.53 9.44 -5.44
CA PHE A 82 -33.28 8.49 -4.62
C PHE A 82 -34.25 9.24 -3.71
N THR A 83 -35.54 9.33 -4.07
CA THR A 83 -36.58 9.84 -3.17
C THR A 83 -36.95 8.77 -2.15
N ARG A 84 -36.66 9.04 -0.87
CA ARG A 84 -37.05 8.20 0.27
C ARG A 84 -38.54 8.42 0.59
N PRO A 85 -39.40 7.40 0.57
CA PRO A 85 -40.75 7.55 1.12
C PRO A 85 -40.68 7.53 2.65
N ALA A 86 -41.35 8.50 3.28
CA ALA A 86 -41.61 8.49 4.71
C ALA A 86 -42.74 7.49 4.99
N SER A 87 -42.45 6.45 5.78
CA SER A 87 -43.43 5.58 6.44
C SER A 87 -43.04 5.60 7.92
N GLY A 88 -43.85 6.03 8.88
CA GLY A 88 -45.27 5.76 9.04
C GLY A 88 -45.43 4.71 10.15
N ALA A 89 -45.62 5.21 11.38
CA ALA A 89 -46.04 4.58 12.64
C ALA A 89 -46.14 3.04 12.80
N ALA A 90 -45.44 2.51 13.82
CA ALA A 90 -45.87 1.49 14.80
C ALA A 90 -44.69 1.32 15.80
N GLY A 91 -44.75 1.58 17.11
CA GLY A 91 -45.84 1.41 18.06
C GLY A 91 -45.64 0.08 18.79
N LEU A 92 -44.72 -0.02 19.75
CA LEU A 92 -44.69 -1.12 20.73
C LEU A 92 -44.01 -0.67 22.04
N SER A 93 -44.84 -0.62 23.09
CA SER A 93 -44.52 -0.27 24.48
C SER A 93 -43.86 -1.45 25.20
N TYR A 94 -42.74 -1.23 25.88
CA TYR A 94 -42.20 -2.19 26.86
C TYR A 94 -42.53 -1.69 28.27
N LYS A 95 -43.33 -2.46 29.02
CA LYS A 95 -43.53 -2.26 30.46
C LYS A 95 -42.46 -3.06 31.23
N HIS A 96 -42.07 -2.49 32.37
CA HIS A 96 -41.09 -2.96 33.35
C HIS A 96 -41.25 -4.42 33.78
#